data_AF-A0A1Q8CTQ1-F1
#
_entry.id   AF-A0A1Q8CTQ1-F1
#
_cell.length_a   1.000
_cell.length_b   1.000
_cell.length_c   1.000
_cell.angle_alpha   90.00
_cell.angle_beta   90.00
_cell.angle_gamma   90.00
#
_symmetry.space_group_name_H-M   'P 1'
#
loop_
_entity.id
_entity.type
_entity.pdbx_description
1 polymer ?
#
loop_
_entity_poly.entity_id
_entity_poly.type
_entity_poly.pdbx_seq_one_letter_code
_entity_poly.pdbx_strand_id
1 'polypeptide(L)'
;MTRPEPVRYLRTEPTMAYPDGRLLAVRDGQLHVLAPDGWIRLRSTTRPPGTTPLTREEAEDWCDQTGWDLALLDTLPPTGDL
;
A
#
# COMPACT_ATOMS: atom_id res chain seq x y z
N MET A 1 -20.78 -7.99 12.42
CA MET A 1 -20.15 -7.62 11.14
C MET A 1 -19.04 -6.64 11.46
N THR A 2 -17.81 -7.12 11.65
CA THR A 2 -16.64 -6.26 11.82
C THR A 2 -16.52 -5.44 10.54
N ARG A 3 -16.71 -4.11 10.63
CA ARG A 3 -16.34 -3.23 9.51
C ARG A 3 -14.91 -3.58 9.17
N PRO A 4 -14.57 -3.94 7.92
CA PRO A 4 -13.18 -4.02 7.54
C PRO A 4 -12.59 -2.66 7.89
N GLU A 5 -11.59 -2.66 8.77
CA GLU A 5 -10.93 -1.41 9.14
C GLU A 5 -10.47 -0.71 7.86
N PRO A 6 -10.66 0.61 7.76
CA PRO A 6 -10.34 1.32 6.53
C PRO A 6 -8.84 1.25 6.28
N VAL A 7 -8.44 0.43 5.31
CA VAL A 7 -7.08 0.42 4.76
C VAL A 7 -6.78 1.81 4.22
N ARG A 8 -5.64 2.38 4.61
CA ARG A 8 -5.16 3.67 4.11
C ARG A 8 -4.05 3.43 3.09
N TYR A 9 -4.25 3.91 1.88
CA TYR A 9 -3.23 3.85 0.84
C TYR A 9 -2.33 5.08 0.86
N LEU A 10 -1.10 4.89 0.43
CA LEU A 10 -0.04 5.86 0.45
C LEU A 10 0.84 5.65 -0.77
N ARG A 11 1.37 6.74 -1.33
CA ARG A 11 2.42 6.67 -2.35
C ARG A 11 3.70 7.26 -1.80
N THR A 12 4.83 6.56 -1.96
CA THR A 12 6.14 7.19 -1.70
C THR A 12 6.46 8.23 -2.76
N GLU A 13 7.40 9.10 -2.44
CA GLU A 13 7.98 9.97 -3.45
C GLU A 13 8.60 9.12 -4.58
N PRO A 14 8.50 9.61 -5.83
CA PRO A 14 9.22 9.02 -6.94
C PRO A 14 10.72 9.16 -6.72
N THR A 15 11.46 8.12 -7.07
CA THR A 15 12.92 8.06 -6.95
C THR A 15 13.53 7.57 -8.25
N MET A 16 14.85 7.70 -8.43
CA MET A 16 15.52 7.18 -9.63
C MET A 16 15.28 5.67 -9.86
N ALA A 17 15.06 4.89 -8.80
CA ALA A 17 14.76 3.46 -8.91
C ALA A 17 13.27 3.14 -9.07
N TYR A 18 12.39 4.06 -8.66
CA TYR A 18 10.94 3.93 -8.70
C TYR A 18 10.34 5.24 -9.21
N PRO A 19 10.31 5.48 -10.53
CA PRO A 19 9.89 6.76 -11.11
C PRO A 19 8.43 7.10 -10.79
N ASP A 20 7.59 6.11 -10.52
CA ASP A 20 6.20 6.26 -10.07
C ASP A 20 6.02 6.17 -8.55
N GLY A 21 7.12 6.08 -7.81
CA GLY A 21 7.12 5.77 -6.39
C GLY A 21 6.71 4.32 -6.13
N ARG A 22 6.34 4.03 -4.88
CA ARG A 22 5.80 2.74 -4.46
C ARG A 22 4.48 2.94 -3.74
N LEU A 23 3.55 2.04 -4.02
CA LEU A 23 2.32 1.95 -3.27
C LEU A 23 2.58 1.31 -1.90
N LEU A 24 2.06 1.96 -0.88
CA LEU A 24 2.08 1.57 0.51
C LEU A 24 0.65 1.45 0.99
N ALA A 25 0.40 0.52 1.91
CA ALA A 25 -0.88 0.37 2.57
C ALA A 25 -0.67 0.33 4.08
N VAL A 26 -1.57 0.96 4.81
CA VAL A 26 -1.61 0.94 6.27
C VAL A 26 -2.90 0.27 6.71
N ARG A 27 -2.77 -0.82 7.45
CA ARG A 27 -3.88 -1.56 8.03
C ARG A 27 -3.57 -1.84 9.49
N ASP A 28 -4.44 -1.43 10.41
CA ASP A 28 -4.23 -1.57 11.86
C ASP A 28 -2.86 -1.05 12.33
N GLY A 29 -2.43 0.10 11.80
CA GLY A 29 -1.11 0.69 12.08
C GLY A 29 0.10 -0.06 11.49
N GLN A 30 -0.11 -1.20 10.83
CA GLN A 30 0.92 -1.96 10.15
C GLN A 30 1.10 -1.47 8.71
N LEU A 31 2.34 -1.10 8.38
CA LEU A 31 2.74 -0.65 7.05
C LEU A 31 3.08 -1.85 6.15
N HIS A 32 2.56 -1.84 4.94
CA HIS A 32 2.83 -2.82 3.88
C HIS A 32 3.27 -2.06 2.63
N VAL A 33 4.22 -2.61 1.88
CA VAL A 33 4.67 -2.06 0.60
C VAL A 33 4.34 -3.04 -0.51
N LEU A 34 3.86 -2.52 -1.63
CA LEU A 34 3.64 -3.32 -2.82
C LEU A 34 4.98 -3.59 -3.51
N ALA A 35 5.24 -4.87 -3.71
CA ALA A 35 6.42 -5.42 -4.35
C ALA A 35 5.98 -6.50 -5.35
N PRO A 36 6.85 -6.93 -6.29
CA PRO A 36 6.43 -7.79 -7.40
C PRO A 36 5.89 -9.15 -6.95
N ASP A 37 6.37 -9.63 -5.80
CA ASP A 37 5.86 -10.83 -5.13
C ASP A 37 4.55 -10.60 -4.32
N GLY A 38 4.05 -9.36 -4.27
CA GLY A 38 2.86 -8.95 -3.53
C GLY A 38 3.17 -7.99 -2.38
N TRP A 39 2.29 -7.97 -1.37
CA TRP A 39 2.42 -7.09 -0.22
C TRP A 39 3.48 -7.58 0.76
N ILE A 40 4.53 -6.78 0.93
CA ILE A 40 5.57 -7.03 1.91
C ILE A 40 5.29 -6.20 3.16
N ARG A 41 5.15 -6.88 4.30
CA ARG A 41 5.04 -6.23 5.61
C ARG A 41 6.36 -5.54 5.95
N LEU A 42 6.30 -4.23 6.21
CA LEU A 42 7.45 -3.48 6.66
C LEU A 42 7.59 -3.59 8.18
N ARG A 43 8.82 -3.76 8.68
CA ARG A 43 9.07 -3.83 10.14
C ARG A 43 8.79 -2.49 10.83
N SER A 44 8.88 -1.40 10.08
CA SER A 44 8.60 -0.06 10.55
C SER A 44 7.11 0.26 10.40
N THR A 45 6.48 0.70 11.49
CA THR A 45 5.13 1.30 11.48
C THR A 45 5.18 2.79 11.14
N THR A 46 6.36 3.39 11.17
CA THR A 46 6.58 4.78 10.78
C THR A 46 6.39 4.95 9.27
N ARG A 47 5.41 5.77 8.91
CA ARG A 47 5.20 6.25 7.55
C ARG A 47 6.46 6.99 7.05
N PRO A 48 7.03 6.63 5.89
CA PRO A 48 8.18 7.33 5.35
C PRO A 48 7.85 8.80 5.07
N PRO A 49 8.81 9.73 5.29
CA PRO A 49 8.62 11.14 4.94
C PRO A 49 8.36 11.28 3.44
N GLY A 50 7.58 12.30 3.06
CA GLY A 50 7.22 12.55 1.67
C GLY A 50 6.14 11.63 1.09
N THR A 51 5.57 10.73 1.89
CA THR A 51 4.44 9.91 1.40
C THR A 51 3.16 10.72 1.26
N THR A 52 2.53 10.59 0.10
CA THR A 52 1.23 11.21 -0.18
C THR A 52 0.12 10.22 0.17
N PRO A 53 -0.87 10.60 1.01
CA PRO A 53 -2.05 9.78 1.24
C PRO A 53 -2.86 9.66 -0.06
N LEU A 54 -3.26 8.44 -0.39
CA LEU A 54 -4.12 8.14 -1.53
C LEU A 54 -5.46 7.60 -1.04
N THR A 55 -6.50 7.93 -1.78
CA THR A 55 -7.79 7.25 -1.73
C THR A 55 -7.67 5.85 -2.36
N ARG A 56 -8.73 5.03 -2.19
CA ARG A 56 -8.77 3.71 -2.83
C ARG A 56 -8.74 3.84 -4.35
N GLU A 57 -9.52 4.74 -4.91
CA GLU A 57 -9.58 5.01 -6.36
C GLU A 57 -8.22 5.46 -6.91
N GLU A 58 -7.49 6.33 -6.20
CA GLU A 58 -6.15 6.74 -6.62
C GLU A 58 -5.12 5.59 -6.52
N ALA A 59 -5.30 4.66 -5.59
CA ALA A 59 -4.46 3.46 -5.52
C ALA A 59 -4.76 2.50 -6.67
N GLU A 60 -6.04 2.37 -7.04
CA GLU A 60 -6.49 1.61 -8.21
C GLU A 60 -5.90 2.20 -9.50
N ASP A 61 -6.04 3.51 -9.70
CA ASP A 61 -5.48 4.23 -10.84
C ASP A 61 -3.95 4.10 -10.91
N TRP A 62 -3.24 4.21 -9.78
CA TRP A 62 -1.80 3.99 -9.75
C TRP A 62 -1.42 2.57 -10.17
N CYS A 63 -2.14 1.55 -9.68
CA CYS A 63 -1.92 0.17 -10.06
C CYS A 63 -2.13 -0.03 -11.57
N ASP A 64 -3.21 0.51 -12.15
CA ASP A 64 -3.49 0.46 -13.58
C ASP A 64 -2.35 1.11 -14.40
N GLN A 65 -1.93 2.32 -14.03
CA GLN A 65 -0.84 3.04 -14.70
C GLN A 65 0.51 2.31 -14.63
N THR A 66 0.80 1.64 -13.52
CA THR A 66 2.06 0.94 -13.31
C THR A 66 2.02 -0.54 -13.70
N GLY A 67 0.86 -1.03 -14.18
CA GLY A 67 0.65 -2.40 -14.64
C GLY A 67 0.50 -3.45 -13.53
N TRP A 68 0.11 -3.02 -12.33
CA TRP A 68 -0.18 -3.88 -11.19
C TRP A 68 -1.63 -4.35 -11.19
N ASP A 69 -1.85 -5.54 -10.65
CA ASP A 69 -3.19 -6.09 -10.54
C ASP A 69 -4.00 -5.38 -9.44
N LEU A 70 -5.17 -4.86 -9.79
CA LEU A 70 -6.06 -4.16 -8.87
C LEU A 70 -6.52 -5.05 -7.72
N ALA A 71 -6.63 -6.37 -7.94
CA ALA A 71 -7.01 -7.33 -6.91
C ALA A 71 -6.00 -7.37 -5.75
N LEU A 72 -4.76 -6.91 -5.97
CA LEU A 72 -3.76 -6.80 -4.90
C LEU A 72 -4.25 -5.87 -3.79
N LEU A 73 -5.01 -4.82 -4.10
CA LEU A 73 -5.55 -3.91 -3.08
C LEU A 73 -6.49 -4.64 -2.10
N ASP A 74 -7.16 -5.70 -2.54
CA ASP A 74 -8.02 -6.54 -1.71
C ASP A 74 -7.28 -7.73 -1.07
N THR A 75 -6.08 -8.08 -1.53
CA THR A 75 -5.28 -9.19 -0.97
C THR A 75 -4.39 -8.77 0.21
N LEU A 76 -4.57 -7.56 0.74
CA LEU A 76 -3.80 -7.10 1.89
C LEU A 76 -4.00 -8.05 3.08
N PRO A 77 -2.93 -8.66 3.62
CA PRO A 77 -3.07 -9.56 4.74
C PRO A 77 -3.69 -8.83 5.95
N PRO A 78 -4.56 -9.49 6.72
CA PRO A 78 -5.02 -8.94 7.99
C PRO A 78 -3.82 -8.78 8.94
N THR A 79 -3.80 -7.68 9.69
CA THR A 79 -2.84 -7.51 10.78
C THR A 79 -3.28 -8.40 11.93
N GLY A 80 -2.90 -9.69 11.90
CA GLY A 80 -3.09 -10.62 13.02
C GLY A 80 -3.64 -12.00 12.63
N ASP A 81 -2.77 -13.01 12.66
CA ASP A 81 -2.90 -14.18 13.56
C ASP A 81 -1.50 -14.83 13.70
N LEU A 82 -0.77 -14.47 14.76
CA LEU A 82 0.36 -15.21 15.33
C LEU A 82 0.42 -14.93 16.83
#